data_AF-A0A4R2EPX4-F1
#
_entry.id   AF-A0A4R2EPX4-F1
#
_cell.length_a   1.000
_cell.length_b   1.000
_cell.length_c   1.000
_cell.angle_alpha   90.00
_cell.angle_beta   90.00
_cell.angle_gamma   90.00
#
_symmetry.space_group_name_H-M   'P 1'
#
loop_
_entity.id
_entity.type
_entity.pdbx_description
1 polymer ?
#
loop_
_entity_poly.entity_id
_entity_poly.type
_entity_poly.pdbx_seq_one_letter_code
_entity_poly.pdbx_strand_id
1 'polypeptide(L)'
;MLYLNLKRIFTAAGVRQPRKFLAQMGYKDTTIHRIIFQTARIVRLQELERMCLKFGCTPNDLLEWVPSAADAERDVPLQQLRMKEELFIDDMVMKLSYDEQLELKEIIKERFGKKQEKGVALAKEE
;
A
#
# COMPACT_ATOMS: atom_id res chain seq x y z
N MET A 1 8.00 -5.62 -17.73
CA MET A 1 8.85 -6.09 -16.62
C MET A 1 8.14 -5.80 -15.30
N LEU A 2 8.22 -6.73 -14.34
CA LEU A 2 7.65 -6.56 -13.01
C LEU A 2 8.64 -5.89 -12.06
N TYR A 3 8.13 -5.01 -11.21
CA TYR A 3 8.85 -4.27 -10.19
C TYR A 3 8.12 -4.36 -8.85
N LEU A 4 8.88 -4.32 -7.76
CA LEU A 4 8.33 -4.03 -6.44
C LEU A 4 8.22 -2.51 -6.28
N ASN A 5 7.01 -1.98 -6.26
CA ASN A 5 6.75 -0.56 -6.05
C ASN A 5 5.93 -0.32 -4.77
N LEU A 6 6.63 0.07 -3.70
CA LEU A 6 6.02 0.37 -2.41
C LEU A 6 5.62 1.84 -2.22
N LYS A 7 5.86 2.73 -3.20
CA LYS A 7 5.59 4.17 -3.03
C LYS A 7 4.12 4.42 -2.68
N ARG A 8 3.22 3.80 -3.44
CA ARG A 8 1.76 3.96 -3.29
C ARG A 8 1.26 3.47 -1.93
N ILE A 9 1.74 2.30 -1.49
CA ILE A 9 1.33 1.76 -0.20
C ILE A 9 1.91 2.54 0.97
N PHE A 10 3.13 3.10 0.84
CA PHE A 10 3.67 4.01 1.85
C PHE A 10 2.84 5.26 2.00
N THR A 11 2.42 5.88 0.89
CA THR A 11 1.53 7.05 0.93
C THR A 11 0.19 6.70 1.58
N ALA A 12 -0.47 5.62 1.13
CA ALA A 12 -1.76 5.18 1.68
C ALA A 12 -1.67 4.84 3.19
N ALA A 13 -0.54 4.30 3.64
CA ALA A 13 -0.28 3.97 5.03
C ALA A 13 0.23 5.16 5.87
N GLY A 14 0.36 6.37 5.29
CA GLY A 14 0.86 7.56 5.98
C GLY A 14 2.34 7.48 6.37
N VAL A 15 3.13 6.65 5.70
CA VAL A 15 4.56 6.44 5.98
C VAL A 15 5.38 7.60 5.39
N ARG A 16 5.71 8.58 6.24
CA ARG A 16 6.50 9.76 5.85
C ARG A 16 8.01 9.50 5.69
N GLN A 17 8.52 8.47 6.37
CA GLN A 17 9.95 8.12 6.34
C GLN A 17 10.13 6.65 5.96
N PRO A 18 9.96 6.28 4.66
CA PRO A 18 10.01 4.90 4.19
C PRO A 18 11.25 4.11 4.62
N ARG A 19 12.44 4.73 4.56
CA ARG A 19 13.69 4.08 4.99
C ARG A 19 13.66 3.68 6.47
N LYS A 20 13.25 4.61 7.34
CA LYS A 20 13.15 4.38 8.79
C LYS A 20 12.11 3.31 9.10
N PHE A 21 10.97 3.36 8.42
CA PHE A 21 9.89 2.39 8.57
C PHE A 21 10.36 0.97 8.21
N LEU A 22 11.03 0.80 7.08
CA LEU A 22 11.57 -0.50 6.68
C LEU A 22 12.68 -0.99 7.63
N ALA A 23 13.52 -0.09 8.14
CA ALA A 23 14.51 -0.45 9.16
C ALA A 23 13.84 -0.97 10.45
N GLN A 24 12.76 -0.33 10.89
CA GLN A 24 11.96 -0.78 12.04
C GLN A 24 11.25 -2.11 11.79
N MET A 25 10.94 -2.45 10.54
CA MET A 25 10.46 -3.78 10.13
C MET A 25 11.57 -4.85 10.07
N GLY A 26 12.84 -4.47 10.32
CA GLY A 26 13.98 -5.38 10.34
C GLY A 26 14.65 -5.61 8.98
N TYR A 27 14.36 -4.79 7.96
CA TYR A 27 15.08 -4.87 6.68
C TYR A 27 16.50 -4.32 6.81
N LYS A 28 17.46 -4.99 6.15
CA LYS A 28 18.84 -4.53 6.06
C LYS A 28 18.94 -3.32 5.12
N ASP A 29 19.89 -2.42 5.36
CA ASP A 29 20.06 -1.19 4.59
C ASP A 29 20.20 -1.44 3.07
N THR A 30 20.89 -2.50 2.67
CA THR A 30 21.01 -2.91 1.26
C THR A 30 19.66 -3.28 0.64
N THR A 31 18.78 -3.95 1.38
CA THR A 31 17.42 -4.27 0.94
C THR A 31 16.55 -3.02 0.91
N ILE A 32 16.66 -2.16 1.92
CA ILE A 32 15.96 -0.87 1.99
C ILE A 32 16.30 -0.03 0.76
N HIS A 33 17.59 0.12 0.45
CA HIS A 33 18.05 0.85 -0.72
C HIS A 33 17.40 0.30 -2.00
N ARG A 34 17.42 -1.03 -2.19
CA ARG A 34 16.81 -1.66 -3.37
C ARG A 34 15.31 -1.44 -3.46
N ILE A 35 14.59 -1.50 -2.35
CA ILE A 35 13.15 -1.26 -2.28
C ILE A 35 12.84 0.20 -2.63
N ILE A 36 13.53 1.15 -2.00
CA ILE A 36 13.28 2.59 -2.17
C ILE A 36 13.54 3.05 -3.60
N PHE A 37 14.61 2.54 -4.20
CA PHE A 37 14.97 2.86 -5.59
C PHE A 37 14.35 1.89 -6.61
N GLN A 38 13.44 1.01 -6.19
CA GLN A 38 12.76 0.02 -7.06
C GLN A 38 13.74 -0.83 -7.90
N THR A 39 14.93 -1.09 -7.37
CA THR A 39 15.98 -1.92 -8.00
C THR A 39 16.01 -3.35 -7.47
N ALA A 40 15.06 -3.72 -6.62
CA ALA A 40 14.90 -5.09 -6.15
C ALA A 40 14.51 -6.01 -7.32
N ARG A 41 15.44 -6.89 -7.72
CA ARG A 41 15.22 -7.90 -8.78
C ARG A 41 14.63 -9.21 -8.26
N ILE A 42 14.81 -9.46 -6.96
CA ILE A 42 14.33 -10.65 -6.27
C ILE A 42 13.66 -10.17 -4.99
N VAL A 43 12.42 -10.61 -4.80
CA VAL A 43 11.66 -10.42 -3.56
C VAL A 43 11.19 -11.80 -3.14
N ARG A 44 11.47 -12.19 -1.90
CA ARG A 44 11.02 -13.50 -1.42
C ARG A 44 9.51 -13.45 -1.17
N LEU A 45 8.80 -14.53 -1.44
CA LEU A 45 7.35 -14.61 -1.18
C LEU A 45 7.00 -14.29 0.27
N GLN A 46 7.84 -14.76 1.21
CA GLN A 46 7.73 -14.43 2.64
C GLN A 46 7.82 -12.92 2.93
N GLU A 47 8.60 -12.17 2.15
CA GLU A 47 8.70 -10.71 2.30
C GLU A 47 7.45 -10.02 1.76
N LEU A 48 6.93 -10.47 0.60
CA LEU A 48 5.66 -9.98 0.05
C LEU A 48 4.52 -10.22 1.03
N GLU A 49 4.40 -11.44 1.56
CA GLU A 49 3.38 -11.80 2.55
C GLU A 49 3.48 -10.91 3.80
N ARG A 50 4.68 -10.76 4.37
CA ARG A 50 4.90 -9.89 5.54
C ARG A 50 4.50 -8.44 5.28
N MET A 51 4.81 -7.91 4.10
CA MET A 51 4.38 -6.56 3.71
C MET A 51 2.87 -6.46 3.59
N CYS A 52 2.23 -7.43 2.93
CA CYS A 52 0.78 -7.50 2.78
C CYS A 52 0.05 -7.57 4.12
N LEU A 53 0.52 -8.40 5.05
CA LEU A 53 0.00 -8.48 6.42
C LEU A 53 0.16 -7.16 7.16
N LYS A 54 1.28 -6.45 6.96
CA LYS A 54 1.54 -5.16 7.61
C LYS A 54 0.62 -4.05 7.08
N PHE A 55 0.37 -4.02 5.78
CA PHE A 55 -0.38 -2.95 5.12
C PHE A 55 -1.86 -3.28 4.87
N GLY A 56 -2.28 -4.53 5.09
CA GLY A 56 -3.62 -4.99 4.76
C GLY A 56 -3.91 -4.97 3.26
N CYS A 57 -2.94 -5.39 2.44
CA CYS A 57 -3.04 -5.39 0.97
C CYS A 57 -2.80 -6.79 0.36
N THR A 58 -2.88 -6.88 -0.96
CA THR A 58 -2.52 -8.08 -1.74
C THR A 58 -1.15 -7.92 -2.41
N PRO A 59 -0.49 -9.02 -2.85
CA PRO A 59 0.78 -8.91 -3.56
C PRO A 59 0.71 -8.04 -4.82
N ASN A 60 -0.44 -8.04 -5.51
CA ASN A 60 -0.67 -7.22 -6.70
C ASN A 60 -0.71 -5.71 -6.39
N ASP A 61 -0.93 -5.32 -5.13
CA ASP A 61 -0.87 -3.92 -4.72
C ASP A 61 0.57 -3.44 -4.50
N LEU A 62 1.53 -4.36 -4.36
CA LEU A 62 2.96 -4.09 -4.17
C LEU A 62 3.76 -4.22 -5.47
N LEU A 63 3.19 -4.87 -6.48
CA LEU A 63 3.82 -5.14 -7.76
C LEU A 63 3.33 -4.17 -8.83
N GLU A 64 4.26 -3.77 -9.68
CA GLU A 64 4.00 -2.93 -10.84
C GLU A 64 4.54 -3.57 -12.12
N TRP A 65 3.74 -3.57 -13.18
CA TRP A 65 4.17 -4.00 -14.50
C TRP A 65 4.42 -2.80 -15.42
N VAL A 66 5.65 -2.71 -15.90
CA VAL A 66 6.08 -1.72 -16.91
C VAL A 66 6.28 -2.44 -18.24
N PRO A 67 5.35 -2.35 -19.20
CA PRO A 67 5.45 -3.08 -20.47
C PRO A 67 6.64 -2.62 -21.31
N SER A 68 7.11 -3.49 -22.21
CA SER A 68 7.94 -3.06 -23.33
C SER A 68 7.07 -2.29 -24.35
N ALA A 69 7.67 -1.54 -25.28
CA ALA A 69 6.91 -0.85 -26.33
C ALA A 69 6.03 -1.81 -27.14
N ALA A 70 6.50 -3.05 -27.37
CA ALA A 70 5.74 -4.08 -28.08
C ALA A 70 4.57 -4.64 -27.26
N ASP A 71 4.65 -4.58 -25.93
CA ASP A 71 3.62 -5.13 -25.04
C ASP A 71 2.63 -4.07 -24.52
N ALA A 72 2.90 -2.79 -24.75
CA ALA A 72 2.13 -1.68 -24.18
C ALA A 72 0.64 -1.72 -24.54
N GLU A 73 0.33 -2.05 -25.80
CA GLU A 73 -1.03 -2.11 -26.36
C GLU A 73 -1.62 -3.52 -26.39
N ARG A 74 -0.89 -4.52 -25.88
CA ARG A 74 -1.40 -5.89 -25.87
C ARG A 74 -2.46 -6.04 -24.79
N ASP A 75 -3.59 -6.64 -25.16
CA ASP A 75 -4.62 -7.06 -24.21
C ASP A 75 -4.15 -8.30 -23.45
N VAL A 76 -3.49 -8.07 -22.33
CA VAL A 76 -2.98 -9.12 -21.44
C VAL A 76 -3.35 -8.82 -19.99
N PRO A 77 -3.57 -9.83 -19.14
CA PRO A 77 -3.96 -9.61 -17.75
C PRO A 77 -3.01 -8.72 -16.94
N LEU A 78 -1.71 -8.69 -17.30
CA LEU A 78 -0.71 -7.84 -16.63
C LEU A 78 -0.98 -6.33 -16.77
N GLN A 79 -1.83 -5.90 -17.71
CA GLN A 79 -2.28 -4.51 -17.80
C GLN A 79 -2.90 -4.01 -16.48
N GLN A 80 -3.50 -4.91 -15.69
CA GLN A 80 -4.08 -4.59 -14.37
C GLN A 80 -3.03 -4.19 -13.31
N LEU A 81 -1.76 -4.54 -13.53
CA LEU A 81 -0.63 -4.21 -12.66
C LEU A 81 0.12 -2.96 -13.13
N ARG A 82 -0.35 -2.25 -14.16
CA ARG A 82 0.24 -0.95 -14.52
C ARG A 82 0.08 0.05 -13.38
N MET A 83 0.89 1.11 -13.43
CA MET A 83 0.80 2.23 -12.49
C MET A 83 -0.66 2.68 -12.36
N LYS A 84 -1.27 2.41 -11.22
CA LYS A 84 -2.57 2.99 -10.87
C LYS A 84 -2.29 4.37 -10.26
N GLU A 85 -3.20 5.31 -10.41
CA GLU A 85 -3.05 6.64 -9.83
C GLU A 85 -2.71 6.59 -8.32
N GLU A 86 -1.88 7.53 -7.88
CA GLU A 86 -1.60 7.74 -6.47
C GLU A 86 -2.88 8.24 -5.79
N LEU A 87 -3.23 7.60 -4.67
CA LEU A 87 -4.41 7.98 -3.89
C LEU A 87 -4.08 9.21 -3.04
N PHE A 88 -4.13 10.39 -3.65
CA PHE A 88 -4.09 11.67 -2.94
C PHE A 88 -5.49 12.02 -2.42
N ILE A 89 -5.88 11.36 -1.32
CA ILE A 89 -7.17 11.64 -0.67
C ILE A 89 -7.16 13.03 -0.03
N ASP A 90 -6.00 13.54 0.35
CA ASP A 90 -5.80 14.86 0.93
C ASP A 90 -6.30 15.97 0.01
N ASP A 91 -5.99 15.93 -1.27
CA ASP A 91 -6.49 16.91 -2.25
C ASP A 91 -8.02 16.88 -2.37
N MET A 92 -8.63 15.70 -2.23
CA MET A 92 -10.09 15.56 -2.23
C MET A 92 -10.69 16.12 -0.95
N VAL A 93 -10.09 15.81 0.20
CA VAL A 93 -10.54 16.28 1.52
C VAL A 93 -10.42 17.80 1.64
N MET A 94 -9.36 18.40 1.09
CA MET A 94 -9.16 19.86 1.11
C MET A 94 -10.22 20.61 0.28
N LYS A 95 -10.88 19.94 -0.68
CA LYS A 95 -11.98 20.53 -1.46
C LYS A 95 -13.32 20.49 -0.74
N LEU A 96 -13.45 19.69 0.33
CA LEU A 96 -14.66 19.62 1.14
C LEU A 96 -14.77 20.87 2.02
N SER A 97 -16.00 21.36 2.20
CA SER A 97 -16.34 22.37 3.19
C SER A 97 -16.07 21.88 4.62
N TYR A 98 -16.04 22.81 5.59
CA TYR A 98 -15.79 22.47 6.99
C TYR A 98 -16.78 21.43 7.54
N ASP A 99 -18.07 21.58 7.23
CA ASP A 99 -19.11 20.67 7.71
C ASP A 99 -18.98 19.28 7.09
N GLU A 100 -18.67 19.19 5.80
CA GLU A 100 -18.40 17.91 5.11
C GLU A 100 -17.16 17.20 5.67
N GLN A 101 -16.13 17.96 6.07
CA GLN A 101 -14.96 17.38 6.76
C GLN A 101 -15.31 16.85 8.15
N LEU A 102 -16.23 17.52 8.86
CA LEU A 102 -16.71 17.07 10.17
C LEU A 102 -17.54 15.77 10.03
N GLU A 103 -18.40 15.69 9.02
CA GLU A 103 -19.14 14.47 8.70
C GLU A 103 -18.20 13.31 8.34
N LEU A 104 -17.22 13.57 7.46
CA LEU A 104 -16.20 12.58 7.09
C LEU A 104 -15.44 12.05 8.32
N LYS A 105 -15.11 12.93 9.26
CA LYS A 105 -14.44 12.55 10.52
C LYS A 105 -15.30 11.57 11.33
N GLU A 106 -16.60 11.79 11.44
CA GLU A 106 -17.49 10.88 12.17
C GLU A 106 -17.64 9.54 11.44
N ILE A 107 -17.80 9.54 10.11
CA ILE A 107 -17.81 8.30 9.29
C ILE A 107 -16.53 7.47 9.52
N ILE A 108 -15.37 8.14 9.53
CA ILE A 108 -14.08 7.48 9.76
C ILE A 108 -14.03 6.90 11.18
N LYS A 109 -14.43 7.65 12.21
CA LYS A 109 -14.47 7.17 13.61
C LYS A 109 -15.33 5.92 13.76
N GLU A 110 -16.54 5.92 13.18
CA GLU A 110 -17.42 4.75 13.22
C GLU A 110 -16.76 3.51 12.62
N ARG A 111 -16.06 3.68 11.50
CA ARG A 111 -15.36 2.58 10.82
C ARG A 111 -14.22 2.02 11.66
N PHE A 112 -13.53 2.85 12.45
CA PHE A 112 -12.51 2.40 13.39
C PHE A 112 -13.09 1.78 14.66
N GLY A 113 -14.21 2.30 15.19
CA GLY A 113 -14.92 1.69 16.32
C GLY A 113 -15.41 0.28 16.02
N LYS A 114 -16.02 0.07 14.84
CA LYS A 114 -16.49 -1.26 14.37
C LYS A 114 -15.36 -2.28 14.17
N LYS A 115 -14.11 -1.83 13.90
CA LYS A 115 -12.94 -2.73 13.78
C LYS A 115 -12.48 -3.25 15.15
N GLN A 116 -12.61 -2.48 16.21
CA GLN A 116 -12.24 -2.92 17.57
C GLN A 116 -13.22 -3.95 18.13
N GLU A 117 -14.52 -3.79 17.90
CA GLU A 117 -15.54 -4.76 18.34
C GLU A 117 -15.39 -6.13 17.66
N LYS A 118 -15.10 -6.16 16.35
CA LYS A 118 -14.86 -7.41 15.62
C LYS A 118 -13.55 -8.12 16.04
N GLY A 119 -12.49 -7.37 16.37
CA GLY A 119 -11.24 -7.95 16.87
C GLY A 119 -11.38 -8.60 18.25
N VAL A 120 -12.27 -8.06 19.10
CA VAL A 120 -12.58 -8.62 20.43
C VAL A 120 -13.49 -9.86 20.34
N ALA A 121 -14.33 -9.97 19.31
CA ALA A 121 -15.17 -11.15 19.10
C ALA A 121 -14.35 -12.38 18.63
N LEU A 122 -13.40 -12.20 17.72
CA LEU A 122 -12.55 -13.28 17.21
C LEU A 122 -11.52 -13.79 18.24
N ALA A 123 -11.06 -12.94 19.17
CA ALA A 123 -10.13 -13.34 20.23
C ALA A 123 -10.81 -14.08 21.41
N LYS A 124 -12.13 -14.27 21.37
CA LYS A 124 -12.90 -15.00 22.40
C LYS A 124 -13.29 -16.42 21.98
N GLU A 125 -12.91 -16.84 20.77
CA GLU A 125 -13.22 -18.16 20.21
C GLU A 125 -11.97 -19.06 20.06
N GLU A 126 -10.80 -18.62 20.53
CA GLU A 126 -9.56 -19.42 20.62
C GLU A 126 -9.15 -19.74 22.06
#